data_AF-A0A847DNS7-F1
#
_entry.id   AF-A0A847DNS7-F1
#
_cell.length_a   1.000
_cell.length_b   1.000
_cell.length_c   1.000
_cell.angle_alpha   90.00
_cell.angle_beta   90.00
_cell.angle_gamma   90.00
#
_symmetry.space_group_name_H-M   'P 1'
#
loop_
_entity.id
_entity.type
_entity.pdbx_description
1 polymer ?
#
loop_
_entity_poly.entity_id
_entity_poly.type
_entity_poly.pdbx_seq_one_letter_code
_entity_poly.pdbx_strand_id
1 'polypeptide(L)'
;MKPKRYLYVWLLPLLWSVCSLLSYYYFPGTDKFMWLVGSLAGFWWVLFVRSVVEFGAWWIPYVTVLCGAFVMALPGFCLDRYRLNLKVFLAVWWLPFLAVTTQLVMRNGSVAEAVAKHGSFVSFICAGFNLSLIATALLAIAWVYIGSMLHQTPKSRTDLSGKE
;
A
#
# COMPACT_ATOMS: atom_id res chain seq x y z
N MET A 1 6.00 -26.36 1.21
CA MET A 1 4.82 -25.76 0.54
C MET A 1 5.30 -25.00 -0.69
N LYS A 2 4.82 -25.34 -1.90
CA LYS A 2 5.11 -24.53 -3.10
C LYS A 2 4.44 -23.15 -2.90
N PRO A 3 5.16 -22.03 -3.06
CA PRO A 3 4.51 -20.72 -3.01
C PRO A 3 3.42 -20.69 -4.09
N LYS A 4 2.18 -20.36 -3.70
CA LYS A 4 1.08 -20.17 -4.64
C LYS A 4 1.50 -19.05 -5.58
N ARG A 5 1.76 -19.39 -6.85
CA ARG A 5 1.98 -18.39 -7.89
C ARG A 5 0.80 -17.42 -7.81
N TYR A 6 1.07 -16.12 -7.71
CA TYR A 6 0.07 -15.05 -7.69
C TYR A 6 -0.65 -14.83 -6.36
N LEU A 7 -0.08 -15.15 -5.19
CA LEU A 7 -0.75 -14.85 -3.92
C LEU A 7 -0.81 -13.34 -3.69
N TYR A 8 0.32 -12.65 -3.74
CA TYR A 8 0.41 -11.25 -3.36
C TYR A 8 -0.17 -10.31 -4.41
N VAL A 9 -0.06 -10.66 -5.70
CA VAL A 9 -0.64 -9.87 -6.80
C VAL A 9 -2.16 -9.72 -6.66
N TRP A 10 -2.85 -10.69 -6.04
CA TRP A 10 -4.28 -10.61 -5.77
C TRP A 10 -4.59 -10.12 -4.36
N LEU A 11 -3.82 -10.56 -3.35
CA LEU A 11 -4.05 -10.22 -1.95
C LEU A 11 -3.88 -8.72 -1.68
N LEU A 12 -2.80 -8.11 -2.17
CA LEU A 12 -2.49 -6.69 -1.91
C LEU A 12 -3.57 -5.75 -2.48
N PRO A 13 -3.95 -5.85 -3.77
CA PRO A 13 -5.05 -5.05 -4.31
C PRO A 13 -6.35 -5.26 -3.56
N LEU A 14 -6.69 -6.51 -3.22
CA LEU A 14 -7.95 -6.83 -2.54
C LEU A 14 -8.00 -6.18 -1.16
N LEU A 15 -6.97 -6.39 -0.33
CA LEU A 15 -6.90 -5.84 1.02
C LEU A 15 -6.96 -4.31 1.00
N TRP A 16 -6.19 -3.68 0.11
CA TRP A 16 -6.17 -2.22 -0.03
C TRP A 16 -7.52 -1.66 -0.51
N SER A 17 -8.16 -2.34 -1.47
CA SER A 17 -9.45 -1.93 -2.04
C SER A 17 -10.57 -1.98 -1.02
N VAL A 18 -10.65 -3.08 -0.26
CA VAL A 18 -11.65 -3.26 0.80
C VAL A 18 -11.50 -2.17 1.85
N CYS A 19 -10.28 -1.92 2.34
CA CYS A 19 -10.03 -0.87 3.31
C CYS A 19 -10.28 0.54 2.76
N SER A 20 -9.98 0.81 1.48
CA SER A 20 -10.29 2.11 0.85
C SER A 20 -11.79 2.36 0.75
N LEU A 21 -12.58 1.35 0.33
CA LEU A 21 -14.05 1.45 0.27
C LEU A 21 -14.66 1.61 1.65
N LEU A 22 -14.27 0.76 2.61
CA LEU A 22 -14.76 0.85 3.99
C LEU A 22 -14.44 2.23 4.58
N SER A 23 -13.21 2.70 4.39
CA SER A 23 -12.81 4.05 4.82
C SER A 23 -13.73 5.12 4.23
N TYR A 24 -14.04 5.06 2.92
CA TYR A 24 -14.91 6.04 2.27
C TYR A 24 -16.32 6.09 2.88
N TYR A 25 -16.96 4.93 3.09
CA TYR A 25 -18.35 4.88 3.55
C TYR A 25 -18.51 5.11 5.05
N TYR A 26 -17.48 4.80 5.85
CA TYR A 26 -17.52 4.97 7.30
C TYR A 26 -16.99 6.33 7.77
N PHE A 27 -16.43 7.18 6.90
CA PHE A 27 -16.13 8.58 7.23
C PHE A 27 -17.37 9.47 7.01
N PRO A 28 -17.95 10.10 8.06
CA PRO A 28 -19.07 11.01 7.88
C PRO A 28 -18.65 12.31 7.18
N GLY A 29 -19.26 12.54 6.01
CA GLY A 29 -19.63 13.83 5.41
C GLY A 29 -18.53 14.82 5.08
N THR A 30 -17.82 15.34 6.08
CA THR A 30 -17.01 16.56 5.96
C THR A 30 -15.50 16.30 5.96
N ASP A 31 -15.04 15.20 6.55
CA ASP A 31 -13.61 14.95 6.75
C ASP A 31 -13.09 13.77 5.92
N LYS A 32 -13.26 13.86 4.59
CA LYS A 32 -12.75 12.87 3.62
C LYS A 32 -11.22 12.87 3.47
N PHE A 33 -10.53 13.74 4.20
CA PHE A 33 -9.08 13.86 4.17
C PHE A 33 -8.39 12.53 4.51
N MET A 34 -8.87 11.82 5.54
CA MET A 34 -8.25 10.54 5.92
C MET A 34 -8.49 9.43 4.91
N TRP A 35 -9.65 9.42 4.24
CA TRP A 35 -9.86 8.55 3.09
C TRP A 35 -8.86 8.85 1.96
N LEU A 36 -8.63 10.12 1.67
CA LEU A 36 -7.71 10.57 0.62
C LEU A 36 -6.26 10.16 0.94
N VAL A 37 -5.82 10.37 2.19
CA VAL A 37 -4.50 9.95 2.67
C VAL A 37 -4.36 8.42 2.61
N GLY A 38 -5.36 7.68 3.08
CA GLY A 38 -5.37 6.21 3.00
C GLY A 38 -5.50 5.67 1.57
N SER A 39 -5.95 6.49 0.62
CA SER A 39 -6.18 6.08 -0.77
C SER A 39 -5.14 6.64 -1.74
N LEU A 40 -3.99 7.13 -1.24
CA LEU A 40 -2.94 7.76 -2.06
C LEU A 40 -2.50 6.92 -3.26
N ALA A 41 -2.38 5.60 -3.12
CA ALA A 41 -2.02 4.71 -4.22
C ALA A 41 -3.00 4.78 -5.41
N GLY A 42 -4.25 5.14 -5.15
CA GLY A 42 -5.30 5.25 -6.17
C GLY A 42 -5.78 6.66 -6.44
N PHE A 43 -5.36 7.68 -5.69
CA PHE A 43 -5.93 9.03 -5.80
C PHE A 43 -5.30 9.90 -6.91
N TRP A 44 -4.18 9.45 -7.49
CA TRP A 44 -3.40 10.22 -8.46
C TRP A 44 -4.16 10.58 -9.75
N TRP A 45 -5.18 9.80 -10.16
CA TRP A 45 -5.95 10.07 -11.39
C TRP A 45 -6.65 11.43 -11.33
N VAL A 46 -6.98 11.92 -10.13
CA VAL A 46 -7.62 13.23 -9.92
C VAL A 46 -6.77 14.38 -10.46
N LEU A 47 -5.44 14.23 -10.50
CA LEU A 47 -4.54 15.22 -11.09
C LEU A 47 -4.79 15.44 -12.59
N PHE A 48 -5.33 14.43 -13.29
CA PHE A 48 -5.56 14.45 -14.74
C PHE A 48 -6.95 14.94 -15.14
N VAL A 49 -7.89 14.99 -14.20
CA VAL A 49 -9.30 15.32 -14.47
C VAL A 49 -9.83 16.40 -13.53
N ARG A 50 -8.94 17.12 -12.85
CA ARG A 50 -9.26 18.15 -11.86
C ARG A 50 -10.24 19.22 -12.35
N SER A 51 -10.25 19.51 -13.66
CA SER A 51 -11.16 20.48 -14.28
C SER A 51 -12.60 19.99 -14.43
N VAL A 52 -12.85 18.69 -14.26
CA VAL A 52 -14.15 18.04 -14.54
C VAL A 52 -14.70 17.28 -13.34
N VAL A 53 -13.97 17.22 -12.22
CA VAL A 53 -14.34 16.40 -11.06
C VAL A 53 -14.95 17.26 -9.95
N GLU A 54 -16.23 17.03 -9.70
CA GLU A 54 -16.89 17.48 -8.48
C GLU A 54 -16.54 16.53 -7.32
N PHE A 55 -15.78 17.02 -6.34
CA PHE A 55 -15.44 16.28 -5.13
C PHE A 55 -16.70 15.89 -4.34
N GLY A 56 -17.18 14.67 -4.57
CA GLY A 56 -18.46 14.20 -4.03
C GLY A 56 -19.21 13.26 -4.95
N ALA A 57 -18.86 13.23 -6.24
CA ALA A 57 -19.49 12.33 -7.19
C ALA A 57 -19.37 10.86 -6.74
N TRP A 58 -20.48 10.13 -6.86
CA TRP A 58 -20.63 8.76 -6.35
C TRP A 58 -19.64 7.77 -6.96
N TRP A 59 -19.12 8.05 -8.16
CA TRP A 59 -18.20 7.18 -8.88
C TRP A 59 -16.73 7.31 -8.44
N ILE A 60 -16.37 8.40 -7.75
CA ILE A 60 -14.99 8.71 -7.32
C ILE A 60 -14.31 7.57 -6.52
N PRO A 61 -14.99 6.94 -5.53
CA PRO A 61 -14.38 5.87 -4.74
C PRO A 61 -14.04 4.66 -5.60
N TYR A 62 -14.89 4.31 -6.56
CA TYR A 62 -14.69 3.15 -7.42
C TYR A 62 -13.50 3.35 -8.37
N VAL A 63 -13.39 4.52 -8.99
CA VAL A 63 -12.25 4.84 -9.86
C VAL A 63 -10.95 4.86 -9.05
N THR A 64 -10.97 5.48 -7.86
CA THR A 64 -9.84 5.49 -6.93
C THR A 64 -9.41 4.07 -6.55
N VAL A 65 -10.38 3.21 -6.25
CA VAL A 65 -10.13 1.82 -5.90
C VAL A 65 -9.52 1.05 -7.05
N LEU A 66 -10.03 1.21 -8.28
CA LEU A 66 -9.50 0.55 -9.47
C LEU A 66 -8.06 1.01 -9.79
N CYS A 67 -7.81 2.32 -9.76
CA CYS A 67 -6.47 2.87 -9.96
C CYS A 67 -5.48 2.38 -8.90
N GLY A 68 -5.90 2.37 -7.63
CA GLY A 68 -5.03 1.92 -6.55
C GLY A 68 -4.83 0.41 -6.54
N ALA A 69 -5.84 -0.38 -6.87
CA ALA A 69 -5.71 -1.84 -7.04
C ALA A 69 -4.67 -2.18 -8.11
N PHE A 70 -4.69 -1.46 -9.24
CA PHE A 70 -3.68 -1.60 -10.28
C PHE A 70 -2.26 -1.27 -9.76
N VAL A 71 -2.11 -0.15 -9.05
CA VAL A 71 -0.82 0.24 -8.45
C VAL A 71 -0.34 -0.80 -7.42
N MET A 72 -1.23 -1.34 -6.59
CA MET A 72 -0.93 -2.34 -5.57
C MET A 72 -0.64 -3.74 -6.15
N ALA A 73 -1.02 -4.01 -7.39
CA ALA A 73 -0.67 -5.26 -8.07
C ALA A 73 0.83 -5.31 -8.42
N LEU A 74 1.47 -4.17 -8.71
CA LEU A 74 2.90 -4.09 -9.02
C LEU A 74 3.81 -4.62 -7.89
N PRO A 75 3.73 -4.11 -6.64
CA PRO A 75 4.50 -4.68 -5.54
C PRO A 75 4.10 -6.14 -5.26
N GLY A 76 2.83 -6.51 -5.45
CA GLY A 76 2.39 -7.91 -5.32
C GLY A 76 3.09 -8.84 -6.31
N PHE A 77 3.21 -8.43 -7.56
CA PHE A 77 3.98 -9.16 -8.57
C PHE A 77 5.46 -9.31 -8.16
N CYS A 78 6.07 -8.24 -7.65
CA CYS A 78 7.44 -8.31 -7.11
C CYS A 78 7.54 -9.33 -5.97
N LEU A 79 6.65 -9.26 -4.97
CA LEU A 79 6.66 -10.20 -3.84
C LEU A 79 6.49 -11.66 -4.27
N ASP A 80 5.60 -11.91 -5.24
CA ASP A 80 5.42 -13.24 -5.83
C ASP A 80 6.67 -13.71 -6.60
N ARG A 81 7.30 -12.82 -7.38
CA ARG A 81 8.52 -13.10 -8.16
C ARG A 81 9.71 -13.49 -7.28
N TYR A 82 9.87 -12.80 -6.15
CA TYR A 82 10.91 -13.04 -5.16
C TYR A 82 10.53 -14.10 -4.12
N ARG A 83 9.32 -14.69 -4.23
CA ARG A 83 8.82 -15.75 -3.35
C ARG A 83 8.91 -15.38 -1.87
N LEU A 84 8.57 -14.14 -1.52
CA LEU A 84 8.65 -13.69 -0.13
C LEU A 84 7.74 -14.56 0.75
N ASN A 85 8.25 -14.95 1.92
CA ASN A 85 7.46 -15.72 2.88
C ASN A 85 6.35 -14.86 3.48
N LEU A 86 5.11 -15.37 3.50
CA LEU A 86 3.94 -14.67 4.01
C LEU A 86 4.11 -14.21 5.46
N LYS A 87 4.79 -15.02 6.29
CA LYS A 87 5.07 -14.65 7.68
C LYS A 87 5.98 -13.42 7.77
N VAL A 88 6.97 -13.33 6.89
CA VAL A 88 7.88 -12.18 6.81
C VAL A 88 7.13 -10.96 6.30
N PHE A 89 6.32 -11.11 5.26
CA PHE A 89 5.47 -10.04 4.76
C PHE A 89 4.57 -9.48 5.87
N LEU A 90 3.85 -10.34 6.58
CA LEU A 90 2.97 -9.93 7.67
C LEU A 90 3.73 -9.24 8.80
N ALA A 91 4.91 -9.75 9.19
CA ALA A 91 5.73 -9.12 10.23
C ALA A 91 6.20 -7.71 9.81
N VAL A 92 6.67 -7.57 8.57
CA VAL A 92 7.11 -6.27 8.01
C VAL A 92 5.94 -5.32 7.80
N TRP A 93 4.73 -5.84 7.58
CA TRP A 93 3.51 -5.05 7.44
C TRP A 93 2.92 -4.58 8.79
N TRP A 94 3.00 -5.42 9.82
CA TRP A 94 2.50 -5.10 11.16
C TRP A 94 3.24 -3.91 11.80
N LEU A 95 4.55 -3.78 11.58
CA LEU A 95 5.34 -2.67 12.14
C LEU A 95 4.86 -1.28 11.68
N PRO A 96 4.78 -0.97 10.38
CA PRO A 96 4.25 0.31 9.91
C PRO A 96 2.76 0.47 10.25
N PHE A 97 1.99 -0.63 10.29
CA PHE A 97 0.59 -0.55 10.72
C PHE A 97 0.45 -0.04 12.16
N LEU A 98 1.20 -0.64 13.10
CA LEU A 98 1.20 -0.22 14.49
C LEU A 98 1.77 1.19 14.65
N ALA A 99 2.83 1.53 13.92
CA ALA A 99 3.43 2.86 13.98
C ALA A 99 2.45 3.94 13.50
N VAL A 100 1.84 3.76 12.33
CA VAL A 100 0.88 4.72 11.75
C VAL A 100 -0.38 4.82 12.61
N THR A 101 -0.93 3.69 13.05
CA THR A 101 -2.15 3.70 13.88
C THR A 101 -1.90 4.36 15.23
N THR A 102 -0.78 4.03 15.90
CA THR A 102 -0.38 4.67 17.17
C THR A 102 -0.16 6.16 16.97
N GLN A 103 0.54 6.56 15.90
CA GLN A 103 0.79 7.97 15.60
C GLN A 103 -0.53 8.74 15.36
N LEU A 104 -1.49 8.15 14.65
CA LEU A 104 -2.81 8.74 14.41
C LEU A 104 -3.62 8.90 15.71
N VAL A 105 -3.54 7.93 16.63
CA VAL A 105 -4.18 8.02 17.94
C VAL A 105 -3.52 9.08 18.81
N MET A 106 -2.18 9.08 18.90
CA MET A 106 -1.43 10.05 19.70
C MET A 106 -1.65 11.50 19.25
N ARG A 107 -1.78 11.75 17.95
CA ARG A 107 -2.08 13.09 17.41
C ARG A 107 -3.46 13.62 17.81
N ASN A 108 -4.39 12.73 18.15
CA ASN A 108 -5.74 13.10 18.57
C ASN A 108 -5.94 13.01 20.09
N GLY A 109 -4.87 12.75 20.87
CA GLY A 109 -4.93 12.64 22.33
C GLY A 109 -5.38 11.25 22.80
N SER A 110 -6.60 10.86 22.44
CA SER A 110 -7.20 9.57 22.80
C SER A 110 -8.00 8.96 21.65
N VAL A 111 -8.31 7.66 21.76
CA VAL A 111 -9.21 6.99 20.79
C VAL A 111 -10.60 7.62 20.80
N ALA A 112 -11.10 8.02 21.97
CA ALA A 112 -12.41 8.65 22.10
C ALA A 112 -12.46 10.02 21.39
N GLU A 113 -11.42 10.84 21.54
CA GLU A 113 -11.31 12.13 20.85
C GLU A 113 -11.13 11.96 19.34
N ALA A 114 -10.35 10.97 18.91
CA ALA A 114 -10.19 10.64 17.49
C ALA A 114 -11.53 10.26 16.85
N VAL A 115 -12.31 9.41 17.51
CA VAL A 115 -13.65 9.00 17.05
C VAL A 115 -14.65 10.15 17.10
N ALA A 116 -14.62 10.99 18.14
CA ALA A 116 -15.47 12.17 18.22
C ALA A 116 -15.20 13.16 17.09
N LYS A 117 -13.93 13.34 16.70
CA LYS A 117 -13.51 14.29 15.67
C LYS A 117 -13.76 13.79 14.24
N HIS A 118 -13.47 12.51 13.98
CA HIS A 118 -13.48 11.96 12.63
C HIS A 118 -14.60 10.91 12.40
N GLY A 119 -15.45 10.71 13.40
CA GLY A 119 -16.74 10.01 13.31
C GLY A 119 -16.68 8.48 13.38
N SER A 120 -15.56 7.85 13.04
CA SER A 120 -15.47 6.38 13.07
C SER A 120 -14.08 5.88 13.43
N PHE A 121 -14.01 4.87 14.30
CA PHE A 121 -12.76 4.17 14.60
C PHE A 121 -12.29 3.29 13.45
N VAL A 122 -13.24 2.69 12.72
CA VAL A 122 -12.98 1.77 11.60
C VAL A 122 -12.19 2.46 10.50
N SER A 123 -12.48 3.74 10.28
CA SER A 123 -11.88 4.51 9.21
C SER A 123 -10.42 4.87 9.50
N PHE A 124 -10.03 5.07 10.76
CA PHE A 124 -8.62 5.15 11.18
C PHE A 124 -7.87 3.87 10.98
N ILE A 125 -8.47 2.73 11.37
CA ILE A 125 -7.87 1.42 11.16
C ILE A 125 -7.64 1.21 9.67
N CYS A 126 -8.64 1.48 8.83
CA CYS A 126 -8.52 1.31 7.38
C CYS A 126 -7.48 2.26 6.76
N ALA A 127 -7.39 3.51 7.22
CA ALA A 127 -6.37 4.46 6.76
C ALA A 127 -4.96 3.99 7.17
N GLY A 128 -4.77 3.59 8.43
CA GLY A 128 -3.50 3.05 8.91
C GLY A 128 -3.10 1.77 8.19
N PHE A 129 -4.06 0.89 7.92
CA PHE A 129 -3.91 -0.34 7.16
C PHE A 129 -3.45 -0.07 5.72
N ASN A 130 -4.08 0.88 5.02
CA ASN A 130 -3.67 1.20 3.66
C ASN A 130 -2.32 1.91 3.60
N LEU A 131 -2.05 2.85 4.52
CA LEU A 131 -0.75 3.52 4.59
C LEU A 131 0.38 2.54 4.89
N SER A 132 0.14 1.57 5.78
CA SER A 132 1.13 0.54 6.08
C SER A 132 1.33 -0.41 4.92
N LEU A 133 0.27 -0.78 4.18
CA LEU A 133 0.41 -1.56 2.95
C LEU A 133 1.24 -0.83 1.90
N ILE A 134 1.02 0.48 1.72
CA ILE A 134 1.83 1.32 0.81
C ILE A 134 3.29 1.34 1.29
N ALA A 135 3.54 1.59 2.58
CA ALA A 135 4.89 1.59 3.13
C ALA A 135 5.61 0.25 2.94
N THR A 136 4.94 -0.87 3.23
CA THR A 136 5.49 -2.21 3.02
C THR A 136 5.75 -2.50 1.55
N ALA A 137 4.87 -2.06 0.64
CA ALA A 137 5.09 -2.17 -0.79
C ALA A 137 6.35 -1.41 -1.24
N LEU A 138 6.54 -0.17 -0.76
CA LEU A 138 7.73 0.63 -1.06
C LEU A 138 9.01 -0.02 -0.52
N LEU A 139 8.98 -0.54 0.72
CA LEU A 139 10.11 -1.27 1.30
C LEU A 139 10.45 -2.54 0.51
N ALA A 140 9.43 -3.27 0.07
CA ALA A 140 9.61 -4.46 -0.77
C ALA A 140 10.26 -4.12 -2.11
N ILE A 141 9.82 -3.05 -2.77
CA ILE A 141 10.42 -2.57 -4.02
C ILE A 141 11.89 -2.14 -3.78
N ALA A 142 12.16 -1.40 -2.71
CA ALA A 142 13.51 -0.98 -2.36
C ALA A 142 14.44 -2.18 -2.11
N TRP A 143 13.96 -3.18 -1.37
CA TRP A 143 14.70 -4.42 -1.12
C TRP A 143 15.03 -5.17 -2.43
N VAL A 144 14.05 -5.28 -3.32
CA VAL A 144 14.21 -5.88 -4.65
C VAL A 144 15.26 -5.15 -5.47
N TYR A 145 15.21 -3.82 -5.49
CA TYR A 145 16.16 -2.98 -6.20
C TYR A 145 17.59 -3.16 -5.66
N ILE A 146 17.77 -3.08 -4.33
CA ILE A 146 19.07 -3.30 -3.67
C ILE A 146 19.61 -4.70 -3.98
N GLY A 147 18.76 -5.74 -3.86
CA GLY A 147 19.16 -7.11 -4.15
C GLY A 147 19.60 -7.30 -5.61
N SER A 148 18.97 -6.61 -6.56
CA SER A 148 19.37 -6.66 -7.97
C SER A 148 20.74 -6.03 -8.23
N MET A 149 21.07 -4.93 -7.54
CA MET A 149 22.38 -4.26 -7.65
C MET A 149 23.51 -5.12 -7.10
N LEU A 150 23.28 -5.80 -5.96
CA LEU A 150 24.30 -6.65 -5.33
C LEU A 150 24.63 -7.90 -6.18
N HIS A 151 23.66 -8.42 -6.94
CA HIS A 151 23.85 -9.58 -7.82
C HIS A 151 24.45 -9.25 -9.19
N GLN A 152 24.61 -7.98 -9.55
CA GLN A 152 25.30 -7.55 -10.78
C GLN A 152 26.84 -7.51 -10.64
N THR A 153 27.41 -8.13 -9.61
CA THR A 153 28.86 -8.29 -9.50
C THR A 153 29.39 -9.07 -10.72
N PRO A 154 30.29 -8.50 -11.54
CA PRO A 154 30.63 -9.07 -12.83
C PRO A 154 31.37 -10.41 -12.67
N LYS A 155 30.83 -11.47 -13.28
CA LYS A 155 31.63 -12.62 -13.73
C LYS A 155 32.51 -12.16 -14.90
N SER A 156 33.55 -11.37 -14.64
CA SER A 156 34.52 -10.99 -15.66
C SER A 156 35.95 -11.08 -15.10
N ARG A 157 36.41 -12.30 -14.79
CA ARG A 157 37.85 -12.50 -14.53
C ARG A 157 38.41 -13.92 -14.72
N THR A 158 37.72 -14.83 -15.39
CA THR A 158 38.24 -16.19 -15.63
C THR A 158 38.38 -16.60 -17.10
N ASP A 159 37.94 -15.79 -18.07
CA ASP A 159 37.99 -16.19 -19.49
C ASP A 159 39.22 -15.65 -20.27
N LEU A 160 40.20 -15.04 -19.58
CA LEU A 160 41.46 -14.61 -20.22
C LEU A 160 42.62 -15.64 -20.07
N SER A 161 42.35 -16.84 -19.58
CA SER A 161 43.36 -17.90 -19.42
C SER A 161 43.43 -18.92 -20.58
N GLY A 162 42.68 -18.71 -21.68
CA GLY A 162 42.43 -19.76 -22.68
C GLY A 162 42.79 -19.43 -24.13
N LYS A 163 43.69 -18.46 -24.38
CA LYS A 163 44.24 -18.22 -25.72
C LYS A 163 45.75 -18.05 -25.62
N GLU A 164 46.41 -19.20 -25.50
CA GLU A 164 47.77 -19.41 -26.02
C GLU A 164 47.71 -19.55 -27.55
#